data_AF-A0A938QAS4-F1
#
_entry.id   AF-A0A938QAS4-F1
#
_cell.length_a   1.000
_cell.length_b   1.000
_cell.length_c   1.000
_cell.angle_alpha   90.00
_cell.angle_beta   90.00
_cell.angle_gamma   90.00
#
_symmetry.space_group_name_H-M   'P 1'
#
loop_
_entity.id
_entity.type
_entity.pdbx_description
1 polymer ?
#
loop_
_entity_poly.entity_id
_entity_poly.type
_entity_poly.pdbx_seq_one_letter_code
_entity_poly.pdbx_strand_id
1 'polypeptide(L)'
;MMTFEDVFNWCKKQQADVRGVYRGKDISFSHKDAKLPVELPALGAIFHWDVEIGDWSHYVSASDMERMVTGKMTLEQFKGTLRREE
;
A
#
# COMPACT_ATOMS: atom_id res chain seq x y z
N MET A 1 -6.50 7.07 11.73
CA MET A 1 -5.12 7.37 11.31
C MET A 1 -4.50 6.04 10.98
N MET A 2 -4.03 5.85 9.75
CA MET A 2 -3.42 4.61 9.29
C MET A 2 -2.04 4.42 9.93
N THR A 3 -1.67 3.18 10.23
CA THR A 3 -0.33 2.77 10.71
C THR A 3 0.30 1.76 9.74
N PHE A 4 1.62 1.54 9.82
CA PHE A 4 2.29 0.48 9.06
C PHE A 4 1.76 -0.91 9.37
N GLU A 5 1.29 -1.13 10.60
CA GLU A 5 0.66 -2.40 10.99
C GLU A 5 -0.67 -2.61 10.26
N ASP A 6 -1.47 -1.55 10.10
CA ASP A 6 -2.69 -1.61 9.29
C ASP A 6 -2.36 -1.95 7.83
N VAL A 7 -1.32 -1.34 7.25
CA VAL A 7 -0.86 -1.64 5.89
C VAL A 7 -0.44 -3.09 5.77
N PHE A 8 0.36 -3.58 6.71
CA PHE A 8 0.87 -4.94 6.71
C PHE A 8 -0.25 -5.97 6.85
N ASN A 9 -1.22 -5.71 7.73
CA ASN A 9 -2.40 -6.55 7.87
C ASN A 9 -3.27 -6.53 6.61
N TRP A 10 -3.39 -5.38 5.95
CA TRP A 10 -4.06 -5.29 4.66
C TRP A 10 -3.33 -6.08 3.57
N CYS A 11 -2.00 -5.99 3.52
CA CYS A 11 -1.15 -6.76 2.59
C CYS A 11 -1.39 -8.26 2.75
N LYS A 12 -1.39 -8.76 3.99
CA LYS A 12 -1.68 -10.17 4.29
C LYS A 12 -3.07 -10.61 3.83
N LYS A 13 -4.09 -9.76 4.01
CA LYS A 13 -5.48 -10.06 3.60
C LYS A 13 -5.65 -10.06 2.10
N GLN A 14 -5.01 -9.12 1.40
CA GLN A 14 -5.15 -8.94 -0.05
C GLN A 14 -4.10 -9.72 -0.85
N GLN A 15 -3.20 -10.44 -0.18
CA GLN A 15 -2.01 -11.06 -0.79
C GLN A 15 -1.21 -10.05 -1.63
N ALA A 16 -1.07 -8.84 -1.07
CA ALA A 16 -0.42 -7.71 -1.71
C ALA A 16 1.01 -7.54 -1.21
N ASP A 17 1.89 -7.12 -2.12
CA ASP A 17 3.24 -6.66 -1.82
C ASP A 17 3.29 -5.16 -2.08
N VAL A 18 3.91 -4.42 -1.16
CA VAL A 18 3.92 -2.95 -1.24
C VAL A 18 5.33 -2.40 -1.09
N ARG A 19 5.60 -1.33 -1.83
CA ARG A 19 6.81 -0.51 -1.72
C ARG A 19 6.43 0.95 -1.52
N GLY A 20 6.74 1.50 -0.35
CA GLY A 20 6.61 2.92 -0.04
C GLY A 20 7.91 3.67 -0.30
N VAL A 21 7.82 4.82 -0.99
CA VAL A 21 8.99 5.67 -1.30
C VAL A 21 8.98 6.94 -0.45
N TYR A 22 10.10 7.24 0.22
CA TYR A 22 10.28 8.47 1.00
C TYR A 22 11.70 9.04 0.89
N ARG A 23 11.86 10.30 0.46
CA ARG A 23 13.15 11.04 0.45
C ARG A 23 14.37 10.21 -0.06
N GLY A 24 14.18 9.41 -1.11
CA GLY A 24 15.23 8.56 -1.69
C GLY A 24 15.52 7.26 -0.93
N LYS A 25 14.67 6.89 0.03
CA LYS A 25 14.67 5.62 0.72
C LYS A 25 13.41 4.84 0.35
N ASP A 26 13.60 3.54 0.14
CA ASP A 26 12.55 2.60 -0.21
C ASP A 26 12.25 1.70 0.98
N ILE A 27 10.96 1.46 1.19
CA ILE A 27 10.47 0.52 2.19
C ILE A 27 9.55 -0.44 1.50
N SER A 28 9.96 -1.69 1.42
CA SER A 28 9.14 -2.75 0.89
C SER A 28 8.77 -3.72 1.99
N PHE A 29 7.53 -4.19 1.98
CA PHE A 29 7.12 -5.37 2.73
C PHE A 29 6.06 -6.15 1.97
N SER A 30 6.16 -7.46 2.06
CA SER A 30 5.33 -8.44 1.37
C SER A 30 4.30 -9.05 2.31
N HIS A 31 3.20 -9.54 1.74
CA HIS A 31 2.26 -10.41 2.47
C HIS A 31 2.93 -11.67 3.05
N LYS A 32 4.08 -12.10 2.50
CA LYS A 32 4.86 -13.27 2.96
C LYS A 32 5.80 -12.95 4.12
N ASP A 33 6.06 -11.66 4.38
CA ASP A 33 6.95 -11.29 5.46
C ASP A 33 6.36 -11.67 6.82
N ALA A 34 7.23 -12.15 7.71
CA ALA A 34 6.82 -12.52 9.06
C ALA A 34 6.56 -11.28 9.93
N LYS A 35 7.31 -10.19 9.69
CA LYS A 35 7.33 -8.97 10.51
C LYS A 35 7.58 -7.75 9.65
N LEU A 36 7.15 -6.59 10.14
CA LEU A 36 7.49 -5.29 9.57
C LEU A 36 8.99 -4.99 9.71
N PRO A 37 9.56 -4.15 8.82
CA PRO A 37 10.91 -3.60 8.99
C PRO A 37 11.07 -2.89 10.34
N VAL A 38 12.25 -3.01 10.94
CA VAL A 38 12.56 -2.41 12.27
C VAL A 38 12.66 -0.89 12.19
N GLU A 39 13.11 -0.37 11.04
CA GLU A 39 13.24 1.06 10.80
C GLU A 39 12.20 1.51 9.77
N LEU A 40 11.15 2.15 10.26
CA LEU A 40 10.09 2.75 9.45
C LEU A 40 10.06 4.26 9.75
N PRO A 41 9.98 5.12 8.72
CA PRO A 41 9.75 6.55 8.88
C PRO A 41 8.33 6.79 9.38
N ALA A 42 7.96 8.04 9.58
CA ALA A 42 6.55 8.38 9.76
C ALA A 42 5.75 7.99 8.51
N LEU A 43 4.55 7.40 8.67
CA LEU A 43 3.72 6.98 7.55
C LEU A 43 3.36 8.17 6.63
N GLY A 44 3.12 9.35 7.20
CA GLY A 44 2.88 10.59 6.44
C GLY A 44 4.10 11.11 5.66
N ALA A 45 5.28 10.50 5.82
CA ALA A 45 6.45 10.78 5.00
C ALA A 45 6.49 9.94 3.71
N ILE A 46 5.65 8.91 3.59
CA ILE A 46 5.52 8.11 2.37
C ILE A 46 4.69 8.89 1.37
N PHE A 47 5.28 9.24 0.23
CA PHE A 47 4.58 10.00 -0.81
C PHE A 47 3.63 9.12 -1.62
N HIS A 48 4.05 7.89 -1.88
CA HIS A 48 3.30 6.92 -2.66
C HIS A 48 3.72 5.49 -2.36
N TRP A 49 2.86 4.59 -2.80
CA TRP A 49 2.99 3.16 -2.66
C TRP A 49 2.90 2.51 -4.03
N ASP A 50 3.90 1.75 -4.42
CA ASP A 50 3.74 0.76 -5.48
C ASP A 50 3.10 -0.48 -4.84
N VAL A 51 1.96 -0.91 -5.38
CA VAL A 51 1.20 -2.04 -4.87
C VAL A 51 1.14 -3.12 -5.94
N GLU A 52 1.57 -4.33 -5.59
CA GLU A 52 1.57 -5.51 -6.44
C GLU A 52 0.65 -6.60 -5.85
N ILE A 53 -0.25 -7.14 -6.67
CA ILE A 53 -1.23 -8.18 -6.30
C ILE A 53 -1.38 -9.14 -7.48
N GLY A 54 -0.70 -10.28 -7.44
CA GLY A 54 -0.64 -11.20 -8.58
C GLY A 54 -0.06 -10.49 -9.80
N ASP A 55 -0.77 -10.53 -10.93
CA ASP A 55 -0.35 -9.86 -12.17
C ASP A 55 -0.68 -8.35 -12.21
N TRP A 56 -1.29 -7.80 -11.16
CA TRP A 56 -1.64 -6.38 -11.09
C TRP A 56 -0.61 -5.61 -10.30
N SER A 57 0.03 -4.62 -10.92
CA SER A 57 0.94 -3.69 -10.26
C SER A 57 0.53 -2.26 -10.59
N HIS A 58 0.36 -1.42 -9.57
CA HIS A 58 -0.02 -0.03 -9.78
C HIS A 58 0.52 0.90 -8.69
N TYR A 59 0.78 2.13 -9.11
CA TYR A 59 1.05 3.25 -8.22
C TYR A 59 -0.21 3.68 -7.46
N VAL A 60 -0.09 3.87 -6.16
CA VAL A 60 -1.18 4.24 -5.25
C VAL A 60 -0.74 5.44 -4.42
N SER A 61 -1.56 6.49 -4.41
CA SER A 61 -1.32 7.66 -3.56
C SER A 61 -1.42 7.30 -2.07
N ALA A 62 -0.77 8.05 -1.19
CA ALA A 62 -0.90 7.84 0.26
C ALA A 62 -2.37 7.92 0.73
N SER A 63 -3.19 8.79 0.13
CA SER A 63 -4.60 8.95 0.47
C SER A 63 -5.46 7.76 -0.01
N ASP A 64 -5.20 7.24 -1.20
CA ASP A 64 -5.92 6.06 -1.71
C ASP A 64 -5.51 4.80 -0.94
N MET A 65 -4.23 4.68 -0.59
CA MET A 65 -3.76 3.62 0.30
C MET A 65 -4.47 3.69 1.65
N GLU A 66 -4.60 4.87 2.26
CA GLU A 66 -5.36 5.03 3.49
C GLU A 66 -6.82 4.59 3.32
N ARG A 67 -7.47 4.98 2.24
CA ARG A 67 -8.86 4.57 1.98
C ARG A 67 -8.99 3.05 1.83
N MET A 68 -8.04 2.40 1.15
CA MET A 68 -8.03 0.94 0.98
C MET A 68 -7.77 0.21 2.29
N VAL A 69 -6.75 0.63 3.04
CA VAL A 69 -6.36 0.01 4.32
C VAL A 69 -7.44 0.19 5.39
N THR A 70 -8.08 1.37 5.42
CA THR A 70 -9.18 1.65 6.38
C THR A 70 -10.54 1.11 5.94
N GLY A 71 -10.62 0.44 4.78
CA GLY A 71 -11.86 -0.14 4.26
C GLY A 71 -12.88 0.88 3.73
N LYS A 72 -12.48 2.15 3.56
CA LYS A 72 -13.31 3.19 2.92
C LYS A 72 -13.40 3.03 1.39
N MET A 73 -12.51 2.24 0.80
CA MET A 73 -12.47 1.91 -0.62
C MET A 73 -12.02 0.46 -0.80
N THR A 74 -12.69 -0.31 -1.64
CA THR A 74 -12.23 -1.67 -1.99
C THR A 74 -11.19 -1.61 -3.11
N LEU A 75 -10.37 -2.67 -3.22
CA LEU A 75 -9.42 -2.80 -4.33
C LEU A 75 -10.13 -2.76 -5.70
N GLU A 76 -11.33 -3.34 -5.81
CA GLU A 76 -12.12 -3.31 -7.04
C GLU A 76 -12.62 -1.90 -7.38
N GLN A 77 -13.05 -1.14 -6.37
CA GLN A 77 -13.42 0.27 -6.56
C GLN A 77 -12.22 1.09 -7.04
N PHE A 78 -11.04 0.89 -6.45
CA PHE A 78 -9.81 1.54 -6.90
C PHE A 78 -9.42 1.15 -8.33
N LYS A 79 -9.44 -0.15 -8.66
CA LYS A 79 -9.20 -0.62 -10.04
C LYS A 79 -10.21 -0.01 -11.03
N GLY A 80 -11.44 0.23 -10.59
CA GLY A 80 -12.48 0.90 -11.36
C GLY A 80 -12.24 2.39 -11.61
N THR A 81 -11.53 3.10 -10.71
CA THR A 81 -11.17 4.51 -10.94
C THR A 81 -10.07 4.63 -11.99
N LEU A 82 -9.10 3.71 -11.98
CA LEU A 82 -7.99 3.70 -12.95
C LEU A 82 -8.48 3.45 -14.39
N ARG A 83 -9.42 2.52 -14.57
CA ARG A 83 -10.01 2.20 -15.89
C ARG A 83 -10.81 3.34 -16.52
N ARG A 84 -11.17 4.37 -15.75
CA ARG A 84 -11.87 5.56 -16.28
C ARG A 84 -10.91 6.64 -16.77
N GLU A 85 -9.62 6.49 -16.51
CA GLU A 85 -8.56 7.40 -16.97
C GLU A 85 -7.89 6.91 -18.27
N GLU A 86 -8.39 5.81 -18.87
CA GLU A 86 -8.04 5.33 -20.21
C GLU A 86 -9.03 5.81 -21.29
#